data_AF-A0A4V6J7E7-F1
#
_entry.id   AF-A0A4V6J7E7-F1
#
_cell.length_a   1.000
_cell.length_b   1.000
_cell.length_c   1.000
_cell.angle_alpha   90.00
_cell.angle_beta   90.00
_cell.angle_gamma   90.00
#
_symmetry.space_group_name_H-M   'P 1'
#
loop_
_entity.id
_entity.type
_entity.pdbx_description
1 polymer ?
#
loop_
_entity_poly.entity_id
_entity_poly.type
_entity_poly.pdbx_seq_one_letter_code
_entity_poly.pdbx_strand_id
1 'polypeptide(L)'
;MLSRVIFPAAAMLPLVVGNVADSPNDPIPKKWEKALPMTWDNTEIMMTAMFPDGPGFTKYHNWALDQIMDGNGTVNVCMRWNSDKVLDEETRNNIHAQHVQQYEQWLQWLPGWDNFPFKEVKHNVIAWAVANDSQLVGNRDGFHVYTEFKDENGAPDCDPGCSRHLHQDGDFSKCGRGAENRYQQYFLVDKAWGDYNMGAASGEGITVSEYGWDHVGSQLGNWSILVHETGHTFGLRDYINDHSNTTDICSIMWLPPNLESQMVMEPTDQGAHIPMLSHYEGWLIRYLWSRFSRLRGWQEDGTTYPPTPKCPPGSFK
;
A
#
# COMPACT_ATOMS: atom_id res chain seq x y z
N MET A 1 51.01 -8.55 4.18
CA MET A 1 50.21 -9.42 3.29
C MET A 1 48.76 -9.28 3.72
N LEU A 2 47.94 -8.57 2.94
CA LEU A 2 46.51 -8.39 3.20
C LEU A 2 45.77 -9.69 2.85
N SER A 3 45.04 -10.26 3.82
CA SER A 3 44.07 -11.31 3.55
C SER A 3 42.69 -10.66 3.40
N ARG A 4 42.16 -10.63 2.17
CA ARG A 4 40.79 -10.23 1.88
C ARG A 4 39.86 -11.34 2.34
N VAL A 5 39.11 -11.11 3.40
CA VAL A 5 37.94 -11.94 3.74
C VAL A 5 36.81 -11.48 2.83
N ILE A 6 36.43 -12.33 1.89
CA ILE A 6 35.26 -12.16 1.04
C ILE A 6 34.07 -12.67 1.87
N PHE A 7 33.17 -11.78 2.26
CA PHE A 7 31.86 -12.18 2.76
C PHE A 7 31.04 -12.71 1.58
N PRO A 8 30.40 -13.89 1.67
CA PRO A 8 29.45 -14.30 0.67
C PRO A 8 28.19 -13.46 0.86
N ALA A 9 27.76 -12.77 -0.21
CA ALA A 9 26.40 -12.28 -0.30
C ALA A 9 25.49 -13.51 -0.21
N ALA A 10 24.80 -13.67 0.91
CA ALA A 10 23.73 -14.65 1.02
C ALA A 10 22.62 -14.19 0.07
N ALA A 11 22.57 -14.78 -1.12
CA ALA A 11 21.38 -14.73 -1.95
C ALA A 11 20.26 -15.39 -1.14
N MET A 12 19.38 -14.58 -0.56
CA MET A 12 18.11 -15.06 -0.02
C MET A 12 17.34 -15.62 -1.21
N LEU A 13 17.34 -16.94 -1.35
CA LEU A 13 16.41 -17.64 -2.22
C LEU A 13 15.02 -17.47 -1.61
N PRO A 14 14.04 -16.90 -2.33
CA PRO A 14 12.69 -16.82 -1.82
C PRO A 14 12.14 -18.24 -1.75
N LEU A 15 11.83 -18.70 -0.54
CA LEU A 15 11.00 -19.88 -0.30
C LEU A 15 9.57 -19.50 -0.72
N VAL A 16 9.29 -19.58 -2.02
CA VAL A 16 7.95 -19.38 -2.57
C VAL A 16 7.16 -20.67 -2.38
N VAL A 17 6.36 -20.71 -1.32
CA VAL A 17 5.13 -21.50 -1.30
C VAL A 17 3.98 -20.51 -1.16
N GLY A 18 3.81 -19.67 -2.18
CA GLY A 18 2.69 -18.75 -2.33
C GLY A 18 1.88 -19.14 -3.57
N ASN A 19 0.59 -18.82 -3.58
CA ASN A 19 -0.27 -18.98 -4.76
C ASN A 19 0.44 -18.39 -5.98
N VAL A 20 0.72 -19.21 -6.98
CA VAL A 20 1.36 -18.75 -8.22
C VAL A 20 0.36 -17.85 -8.93
N ALA A 21 0.72 -16.58 -9.15
CA ALA A 21 -0.10 -15.66 -9.90
C ALA A 21 -0.48 -16.27 -11.27
N ASP A 22 -1.74 -16.13 -11.67
CA ASP A 22 -2.24 -16.61 -12.96
C ASP A 22 -1.42 -15.97 -14.10
N SER A 23 -1.38 -16.59 -15.29
CA SER A 23 -0.59 -16.03 -16.39
C SER A 23 -1.08 -14.61 -16.73
N PRO A 24 -0.19 -13.66 -17.04
CA PRO A 24 -0.62 -12.36 -17.57
C PRO A 24 -1.28 -12.46 -18.95
N ASN A 25 -1.14 -13.59 -19.64
CA ASN A 25 -1.81 -13.85 -20.92
C ASN A 25 -3.18 -14.53 -20.77
N ASP A 26 -3.55 -14.95 -19.56
CA ASP A 26 -4.86 -15.54 -19.32
C ASP A 26 -5.93 -14.44 -19.43
N PRO A 27 -7.11 -14.75 -20.00
CA PRO A 27 -8.23 -13.82 -19.92
C PRO A 27 -8.73 -13.74 -18.47
N ILE A 28 -9.37 -12.61 -18.13
CA ILE A 28 -10.11 -12.49 -16.87
C ILE A 28 -11.05 -13.70 -16.72
N PRO A 29 -11.03 -14.41 -15.57
CA PRO A 29 -11.94 -15.53 -15.36
C PRO A 29 -13.41 -15.10 -15.50
N LYS A 30 -14.19 -15.86 -16.28
CA LYS A 30 -15.60 -15.54 -16.60
C LYS A 30 -16.48 -15.21 -15.38
N LYS A 31 -16.22 -15.86 -14.24
CA LYS A 31 -16.90 -15.63 -12.96
C LYS A 31 -16.72 -14.21 -12.41
N TRP A 32 -15.64 -13.53 -12.79
CA TRP A 32 -15.24 -12.22 -12.26
C TRP A 32 -15.30 -11.09 -13.30
N GLU A 33 -15.58 -11.39 -14.57
CA GLU A 33 -15.74 -10.37 -15.64
C GLU A 33 -16.73 -9.25 -15.26
N LYS A 34 -17.76 -9.58 -14.47
CA LYS A 34 -18.71 -8.59 -13.92
C LYS A 34 -18.31 -8.08 -12.54
N ALA A 35 -17.76 -8.95 -11.70
CA ALA A 35 -17.43 -8.61 -10.32
C ALA A 35 -16.32 -7.55 -10.24
N LEU A 36 -15.28 -7.63 -11.08
CA LEU A 36 -14.16 -6.67 -11.06
C LEU A 36 -14.61 -5.23 -11.39
N PRO A 37 -15.38 -4.98 -12.48
CA PRO A 37 -16.01 -3.67 -12.69
C PRO A 37 -16.90 -3.23 -11.53
N MET A 38 -17.70 -4.12 -10.96
CA MET A 38 -18.57 -3.76 -9.83
C MET A 38 -17.77 -3.33 -8.60
N THR A 39 -16.61 -3.94 -8.35
CA THR A 39 -15.76 -3.59 -7.22
C THR A 39 -15.13 -2.22 -7.40
N TRP A 40 -14.65 -1.90 -8.61
CA TRP A 40 -14.23 -0.53 -8.94
C TRP A 40 -15.36 0.47 -8.70
N ASP A 41 -16.54 0.18 -9.23
CA ASP A 41 -17.69 1.07 -9.16
C ASP A 41 -18.13 1.28 -7.70
N ASN A 42 -18.18 0.21 -6.90
CA ASN A 42 -18.45 0.30 -5.46
C ASN A 42 -17.40 1.16 -4.75
N THR A 43 -16.10 0.96 -5.01
CA THR A 43 -15.05 1.80 -4.42
C THR A 43 -15.25 3.28 -4.73
N GLU A 44 -15.51 3.63 -5.99
CA GLU A 44 -15.74 5.02 -6.39
C GLU A 44 -16.99 5.63 -5.74
N ILE A 45 -18.09 4.88 -5.73
CA ILE A 45 -19.35 5.29 -5.09
C ILE A 45 -19.13 5.51 -3.59
N MET A 46 -18.51 4.55 -2.89
CA MET A 46 -18.30 4.60 -1.46
C MET A 46 -17.34 5.72 -1.07
N MET A 47 -16.24 5.92 -1.80
CA MET A 47 -15.33 7.03 -1.50
C MET A 47 -16.00 8.39 -1.69
N THR A 48 -16.85 8.53 -2.71
CA THR A 48 -17.63 9.76 -2.90
C THR A 48 -18.66 9.97 -1.79
N ALA A 49 -19.29 8.90 -1.29
CA ALA A 49 -20.30 8.98 -0.24
C ALA A 49 -19.70 9.24 1.14
N MET A 50 -18.60 8.58 1.48
CA MET A 50 -17.93 8.68 2.79
C MET A 50 -17.09 9.96 2.91
N PHE A 51 -16.51 10.43 1.80
CA PHE A 51 -15.64 11.59 1.75
C PHE A 51 -16.11 12.59 0.70
N PRO A 52 -17.29 13.23 0.90
CA PRO A 52 -17.91 14.09 -0.12
C PRO A 52 -17.09 15.32 -0.48
N ASP A 53 -16.25 15.79 0.44
CA ASP A 53 -15.34 16.93 0.23
C ASP A 53 -13.96 16.50 -0.31
N GLY A 54 -13.72 15.19 -0.43
CA GLY A 54 -12.49 14.63 -0.95
C GLY A 54 -12.45 14.59 -2.48
N PRO A 55 -11.25 14.38 -3.07
CA PRO A 55 -11.13 14.20 -4.52
C PRO A 55 -11.83 12.94 -5.04
N GLY A 56 -12.14 11.97 -4.18
CA GLY A 56 -12.68 10.67 -4.55
C GLY A 56 -11.60 9.72 -5.11
N PHE A 57 -11.98 8.46 -5.33
CA PHE A 57 -11.03 7.42 -5.71
C PHE A 57 -10.41 7.66 -7.08
N THR A 58 -11.21 8.05 -8.08
CA THR A 58 -10.71 8.33 -9.42
C THR A 58 -9.88 9.59 -9.56
N LYS A 59 -10.10 10.65 -8.76
CA LYS A 59 -9.38 11.93 -8.92
C LYS A 59 -8.24 12.13 -7.93
N TYR A 60 -8.08 11.25 -6.95
CA TYR A 60 -6.90 11.25 -6.09
C TYR A 60 -5.70 10.67 -6.87
N HIS A 61 -4.61 11.43 -6.97
CA HIS A 61 -3.45 11.11 -7.82
C HIS A 61 -2.21 10.68 -7.02
N ASN A 62 -2.41 10.06 -5.86
CA ASN A 62 -1.34 9.60 -4.99
C ASN A 62 -1.59 8.17 -4.46
N TRP A 63 -2.29 7.33 -5.23
CA TRP A 63 -2.33 5.90 -4.94
C TRP A 63 -0.99 5.24 -5.29
N ALA A 64 -0.74 4.03 -4.80
CA ALA A 64 0.51 3.30 -5.03
C ALA A 64 0.86 3.17 -6.52
N LEU A 65 -0.12 2.95 -7.42
CA LEU A 65 0.13 2.95 -8.86
C LEU A 65 0.60 4.31 -9.38
N ASP A 66 0.04 5.42 -8.89
CA ASP A 66 0.47 6.77 -9.25
C ASP A 66 1.91 7.05 -8.78
N GLN A 67 2.27 6.52 -7.62
CA GLN A 67 3.60 6.65 -7.03
C GLN A 67 4.64 5.82 -7.77
N ILE A 68 4.29 4.60 -8.16
CA ILE A 68 5.15 3.70 -8.94
C ILE A 68 5.45 4.30 -10.31
N MET A 69 4.44 4.90 -10.96
CA MET A 69 4.63 5.59 -12.24
C MET A 69 5.48 6.85 -12.09
N ASP A 70 5.23 7.66 -11.05
CA ASP A 70 6.01 8.86 -10.74
C ASP A 70 7.50 8.55 -10.46
N GLY A 71 7.79 7.46 -9.74
CA GLY A 71 9.15 7.03 -9.44
C GLY A 71 9.74 6.06 -10.48
N ASN A 72 9.09 5.86 -11.62
CA ASN A 72 9.55 5.00 -12.72
C ASN A 72 9.94 3.58 -12.25
N GLY A 73 9.05 2.92 -11.51
CA GLY A 73 9.26 1.59 -10.94
C GLY A 73 10.02 1.59 -9.61
N THR A 74 10.24 2.76 -9.01
CA THR A 74 10.83 2.92 -7.68
C THR A 74 9.90 3.71 -6.79
N VAL A 75 9.82 3.35 -5.52
CA VAL A 75 9.06 4.03 -4.47
C VAL A 75 10.03 4.33 -3.33
N ASN A 76 10.31 5.61 -3.10
CA ASN A 76 11.08 6.05 -1.95
C ASN A 76 10.16 6.17 -0.73
N VAL A 77 10.63 5.64 0.40
CA VAL A 77 9.87 5.49 1.64
C VAL A 77 10.56 6.25 2.76
N CYS A 78 9.80 7.09 3.44
CA CYS A 78 10.14 7.68 4.74
C CYS A 78 9.66 6.75 5.85
N MET A 79 10.57 6.12 6.58
CA MET A 79 10.21 5.35 7.78
C MET A 79 10.05 6.30 8.97
N ARG A 80 9.04 6.11 9.80
CA ARG A 80 8.77 6.93 10.99
C ARG A 80 8.63 6.03 12.21
N TRP A 81 9.26 6.42 13.31
CA TRP A 81 9.28 5.65 14.56
C TRP A 81 8.81 6.53 15.71
N ASN A 82 7.52 6.46 16.01
CA ASN A 82 6.92 7.12 17.17
C ASN A 82 6.86 6.15 18.34
N SER A 83 7.98 6.00 19.04
CA SER A 83 8.14 5.08 20.16
C SER A 83 9.11 5.67 21.18
N ASP A 84 9.10 5.16 22.42
CA ASP A 84 10.11 5.45 23.44
C ASP A 84 11.28 4.45 23.43
N LYS A 85 11.18 3.38 22.63
CA LYS A 85 12.21 2.35 22.53
C LYS A 85 13.36 2.79 21.64
N VAL A 86 14.52 2.20 21.92
CA VAL A 86 15.66 2.21 21.00
C VAL A 86 15.32 1.32 19.80
N LEU A 87 15.63 1.81 18.61
CA LEU A 87 15.45 1.14 17.35
C LEU A 87 16.83 0.75 16.80
N ASP A 88 17.13 -0.55 16.82
CA ASP A 88 18.37 -1.11 16.30
C ASP A 88 18.29 -1.44 14.80
N GLU A 89 19.45 -1.77 14.22
CA GLU A 89 19.58 -2.08 12.79
C GLU A 89 18.77 -3.30 12.37
N GLU A 90 18.73 -4.34 13.21
CA GLU A 90 17.97 -5.56 12.92
C GLU A 90 16.48 -5.26 12.84
N THR A 91 15.94 -4.52 13.81
CA THR A 91 14.53 -4.13 13.82
C THR A 91 14.19 -3.25 12.63
N ARG A 92 15.05 -2.28 12.26
CA ARG A 92 14.86 -1.47 11.04
C ARG A 92 14.79 -2.32 9.77
N ASN A 93 15.71 -3.27 9.64
CA ASN A 93 15.76 -4.16 8.48
C ASN A 93 14.52 -5.06 8.43
N ASN A 94 14.03 -5.54 9.58
CA ASN A 94 12.79 -6.31 9.66
C ASN A 94 11.57 -5.47 9.25
N ILE A 95 11.46 -4.22 9.71
CA ILE A 95 10.37 -3.31 9.31
C ILE A 95 10.40 -3.09 7.79
N HIS A 96 11.57 -2.81 7.23
CA HIS A 96 11.72 -2.62 5.78
C HIS A 96 11.37 -3.87 4.99
N ALA A 97 11.85 -5.04 5.42
CA ALA A 97 11.53 -6.32 4.80
C ALA A 97 10.02 -6.60 4.82
N GLN A 98 9.34 -6.34 5.94
CA GLN A 98 7.89 -6.50 6.04
C GLN A 98 7.13 -5.54 5.12
N HIS A 99 7.54 -4.28 5.06
CA HIS A 99 6.97 -3.32 4.12
C HIS A 99 7.08 -3.81 2.68
N VAL A 100 8.28 -4.22 2.23
CA VAL A 100 8.51 -4.73 0.87
C VAL A 100 7.66 -5.98 0.60
N GLN A 101 7.70 -6.95 1.50
CA GLN A 101 7.04 -8.24 1.34
C GLN A 101 5.53 -8.09 1.11
N GLN A 102 4.86 -7.17 1.81
CA GLN A 102 3.42 -6.99 1.62
C GLN A 102 3.09 -6.32 0.29
N TYR A 103 3.90 -5.37 -0.19
CA TYR A 103 3.74 -4.82 -1.55
C TYR A 103 3.98 -5.86 -2.63
N GLU A 104 4.97 -6.74 -2.47
CA GLU A 104 5.26 -7.82 -3.43
C GLU A 104 4.04 -8.72 -3.66
N GLN A 105 3.24 -8.98 -2.62
CA GLN A 105 2.03 -9.80 -2.75
C GLN A 105 1.03 -9.23 -3.77
N TRP A 106 0.87 -7.90 -3.78
CA TRP A 106 0.02 -7.18 -4.74
C TRP A 106 0.70 -7.03 -6.10
N LEU A 107 1.97 -6.62 -6.11
CA LEU A 107 2.67 -6.22 -7.33
C LEU A 107 3.08 -7.41 -8.20
N GLN A 108 3.24 -8.62 -7.66
CA GLN A 108 3.56 -9.82 -8.46
C GLN A 108 2.52 -10.14 -9.54
N TRP A 109 1.30 -9.60 -9.43
CA TRP A 109 0.22 -9.83 -10.40
C TRP A 109 0.30 -8.93 -11.65
N LEU A 110 1.11 -7.87 -11.62
CA LEU A 110 1.14 -6.85 -12.68
C LEU A 110 2.13 -7.10 -13.83
N PRO A 111 3.34 -7.65 -13.64
CA PRO A 111 4.30 -7.83 -14.72
C PRO A 111 3.73 -8.59 -15.93
N GLY A 112 3.81 -7.96 -17.11
CA GLY A 112 3.32 -8.51 -18.37
C GLY A 112 1.80 -8.37 -18.58
N TRP A 113 1.04 -7.97 -17.56
CA TRP A 113 -0.39 -7.69 -17.71
C TRP A 113 -0.60 -6.32 -18.34
N ASP A 114 -1.34 -6.28 -19.46
CA ASP A 114 -1.90 -5.06 -20.04
C ASP A 114 -0.89 -3.89 -20.13
N ASN A 115 0.27 -4.18 -20.72
CA ASN A 115 1.41 -3.27 -20.89
C ASN A 115 1.91 -2.58 -19.59
N PHE A 116 1.77 -3.21 -18.42
CA PHE A 116 2.43 -2.72 -17.22
C PHE A 116 3.95 -2.62 -17.46
N PRO A 117 4.56 -1.42 -17.26
CA PRO A 117 5.88 -1.13 -17.81
C PRO A 117 7.03 -1.70 -16.97
N PHE A 118 6.76 -2.19 -15.75
CA PHE A 118 7.79 -2.62 -14.81
C PHE A 118 7.76 -4.14 -14.60
N LYS A 119 8.93 -4.76 -14.60
CA LYS A 119 9.09 -6.17 -14.22
C LYS A 119 9.21 -6.35 -12.71
N GLU A 120 9.69 -5.31 -12.04
CA GLU A 120 9.97 -5.25 -10.62
C GLU A 120 9.72 -3.81 -10.18
N VAL A 121 9.19 -3.64 -8.97
CA VAL A 121 9.02 -2.34 -8.33
C VAL A 121 9.86 -2.34 -7.05
N LYS A 122 10.71 -1.33 -6.88
CA LYS A 122 11.66 -1.27 -5.76
C LYS A 122 11.19 -0.28 -4.70
N HIS A 123 11.16 -0.70 -3.44
CA HIS A 123 10.89 0.18 -2.31
C HIS A 123 12.19 0.50 -1.57
N ASN A 124 12.60 1.76 -1.61
CA ASN A 124 13.85 2.23 -1.03
C ASN A 124 13.57 3.04 0.24
N VAL A 125 14.11 2.60 1.37
CA VAL A 125 14.12 3.43 2.59
C VAL A 125 15.18 4.50 2.44
N ILE A 126 14.76 5.76 2.30
CA ILE A 126 15.68 6.89 2.11
C ILE A 126 15.83 7.73 3.38
N ALA A 127 14.92 7.57 4.34
CA ALA A 127 14.94 8.31 5.59
C ALA A 127 14.28 7.57 6.75
N TRP A 128 14.70 7.92 7.97
CA TRP A 128 14.05 7.58 9.23
C TRP A 128 13.74 8.85 10.02
N ALA A 129 12.51 9.00 10.50
CA ALA A 129 12.11 10.03 11.45
C ALA A 129 11.99 9.45 12.85
N VAL A 130 12.66 10.07 13.83
CA VAL A 130 12.65 9.66 15.25
C VAL A 130 12.52 10.88 16.15
N ALA A 131 12.04 10.69 17.39
CA ALA A 131 11.92 11.80 18.33
C ALA A 131 13.30 12.28 18.84
N ASN A 132 14.29 11.39 18.92
CA ASN A 132 15.65 11.71 19.32
C ASN A 132 16.64 10.87 18.51
N ASP A 133 17.72 11.48 18.01
CA ASP A 133 18.77 10.80 17.24
C ASP A 133 19.37 9.59 18.00
N SER A 134 19.44 9.67 19.32
CA SER A 134 19.94 8.60 20.19
C SER A 134 19.08 7.33 20.21
N GLN A 135 17.85 7.38 19.67
CA GLN A 135 17.01 6.19 19.50
C GLN A 135 17.52 5.26 18.39
N LEU A 136 18.28 5.77 17.42
CA LEU A 136 18.81 4.95 16.34
C LEU A 136 20.21 4.44 16.66
N VAL A 137 20.33 3.13 16.82
CA VAL A 137 21.61 2.45 17.06
C VAL A 137 21.95 1.49 15.91
N GLY A 138 23.24 1.17 15.74
CA GLY A 138 23.73 0.32 14.65
C GLY A 138 24.07 1.10 13.38
N ASN A 139 24.16 0.42 12.23
CA ASN A 139 24.48 1.06 10.96
C ASN A 139 23.36 1.98 10.48
N ARG A 140 23.75 3.15 9.99
CA ARG A 140 22.85 4.21 9.49
C ARG A 140 23.20 4.63 8.05
N ASP A 141 24.07 3.87 7.38
CA ASP A 141 24.44 4.12 6.00
C ASP A 141 23.23 3.94 5.07
N GLY A 142 23.11 4.83 4.08
CA GLY A 142 22.10 4.72 3.02
C GLY A 142 20.78 5.44 3.29
N PHE A 143 20.56 6.01 4.48
CA PHE A 143 19.38 6.84 4.77
C PHE A 143 19.73 8.07 5.60
N HIS A 144 18.85 9.06 5.57
CA HIS A 144 18.94 10.24 6.43
C HIS A 144 18.07 10.12 7.68
N VAL A 145 18.41 10.87 8.73
CA VAL A 145 17.65 10.87 9.97
C VAL A 145 17.07 12.25 10.23
N TYR A 146 15.75 12.30 10.36
CA TYR A 146 14.99 13.47 10.74
C TYR A 146 14.64 13.41 12.24
N THR A 147 14.80 14.53 12.92
CA THR A 147 14.42 14.73 14.33
C THR A 147 13.65 16.03 14.56
N GLU A 148 13.57 16.87 13.53
CA GLU A 148 13.10 18.25 13.59
C GLU A 148 11.64 18.41 13.13
N PHE A 149 11.09 17.43 12.41
CA PHE A 149 9.73 17.48 11.89
C PHE A 149 8.79 16.58 12.70
N LYS A 150 7.54 17.04 12.78
CA LYS A 150 6.44 16.32 13.42
C LYS A 150 5.18 16.50 12.60
N ASP A 151 4.34 15.47 12.60
CA ASP A 151 3.01 15.54 12.02
C ASP A 151 2.02 16.30 12.93
N GLU A 152 0.77 16.39 12.49
CA GLU A 152 -0.31 17.05 13.23
C GLU A 152 -0.62 16.42 14.60
N ASN A 153 -0.26 15.15 14.79
CA ASN A 153 -0.43 14.40 16.03
C ASN A 153 0.82 14.47 16.94
N GLY A 154 1.88 15.14 16.47
CA GLY A 154 3.14 15.28 17.18
C GLY A 154 4.07 14.07 17.07
N ALA A 155 3.76 13.10 16.22
CA ALA A 155 4.64 11.97 15.91
C ALA A 155 5.81 12.45 15.03
N PRO A 156 7.00 11.82 15.11
CA PRO A 156 8.12 12.16 14.24
C PRO A 156 7.76 12.05 12.76
N ASP A 157 8.15 13.05 11.98
CA ASP A 157 7.91 13.10 10.54
C ASP A 157 9.23 13.31 9.77
N CYS A 158 9.24 12.96 8.49
CA CYS A 158 10.26 13.44 7.55
C CYS A 158 9.92 14.85 7.07
N ASP A 159 10.85 15.47 6.34
CA ASP A 159 10.64 16.79 5.74
C ASP A 159 9.34 16.87 4.91
N PRO A 160 8.34 17.66 5.34
CA PRO A 160 7.09 17.83 4.61
C PRO A 160 7.30 18.37 3.19
N GLY A 161 8.35 19.17 2.98
CA GLY A 161 8.74 19.70 1.66
C GLY A 161 9.17 18.62 0.67
N CYS A 162 9.49 17.42 1.16
CA CYS A 162 9.90 16.26 0.36
C CYS A 162 8.76 15.25 0.12
N SER A 163 7.57 15.48 0.71
CA SER A 163 6.43 14.55 0.61
C SER A 163 5.69 14.70 -0.72
N ARG A 164 5.60 13.62 -1.50
CA ARG A 164 4.73 13.60 -2.70
C ARG A 164 3.27 13.84 -2.35
N HIS A 165 2.80 13.38 -1.19
CA HIS A 165 1.41 13.58 -0.78
C HIS A 165 1.05 15.07 -0.70
N LEU A 166 1.97 15.87 -0.15
CA LEU A 166 1.81 17.32 0.01
C LEU A 166 2.15 18.12 -1.26
N HIS A 167 2.96 17.55 -2.14
CA HIS A 167 3.49 18.17 -3.36
C HIS A 167 3.09 17.40 -4.64
N GLN A 168 1.79 17.13 -4.81
CA GLN A 168 1.25 16.44 -6.00
C GLN A 168 1.34 17.28 -7.28
N ASP A 169 1.60 18.58 -7.14
CA ASP A 169 1.94 19.50 -8.24
C ASP A 169 3.35 19.30 -8.79
N GLY A 170 4.18 18.49 -8.11
CA GLY A 170 5.57 18.24 -8.46
C GLY A 170 6.54 19.33 -8.01
N ASP A 171 6.09 20.31 -7.22
CA ASP A 171 6.98 21.36 -6.70
C ASP A 171 7.68 20.91 -5.41
N PHE A 172 8.86 20.33 -5.56
CA PHE A 172 9.74 19.96 -4.46
C PHE A 172 10.79 21.03 -4.13
N SER A 173 10.58 22.29 -4.52
CA SER A 173 11.54 23.39 -4.24
C SER A 173 11.77 23.63 -2.74
N LYS A 174 10.83 23.18 -1.90
CA LYS A 174 10.90 23.27 -0.44
C LYS A 174 11.50 22.02 0.22
N CYS A 175 11.80 20.96 -0.53
CA CYS A 175 12.49 19.80 0.01
C CYS A 175 13.92 20.21 0.42
N GLY A 176 14.19 20.27 1.72
CA GLY A 176 15.42 20.84 2.28
C GLY A 176 16.68 20.09 1.86
N ARG A 177 16.53 18.83 1.46
CA ARG A 177 17.61 17.97 0.95
C ARG A 177 17.62 17.85 -0.57
N GLY A 178 16.84 18.65 -1.30
CA GLY A 178 16.73 18.60 -2.75
C GLY A 178 15.70 17.59 -3.24
N ALA A 179 15.10 17.88 -4.40
CA ALA A 179 14.00 17.11 -4.99
C ALA A 179 14.34 15.62 -5.23
N GLU A 180 15.61 15.26 -5.35
CA GLU A 180 16.09 13.88 -5.46
C GLU A 180 15.90 13.06 -4.17
N ASN A 181 15.73 13.74 -3.02
CA ASN A 181 15.45 13.12 -1.72
C ASN A 181 13.94 13.12 -1.37
N ARG A 182 13.07 13.36 -2.35
CA ARG A 182 11.62 13.24 -2.18
C ARG A 182 11.20 11.79 -1.92
N TYR A 183 10.11 11.61 -1.20
CA TYR A 183 9.51 10.30 -0.92
C TYR A 183 8.06 10.23 -1.40
N GLN A 184 7.67 9.03 -1.85
CA GLN A 184 6.31 8.73 -2.28
C GLN A 184 5.42 8.36 -1.08
N GLN A 185 5.99 7.58 -0.15
CA GLN A 185 5.25 6.96 0.94
C GLN A 185 5.91 7.18 2.29
N TYR A 186 5.11 7.18 3.35
CA TYR A 186 5.61 6.92 4.70
C TYR A 186 5.23 5.51 5.19
N PHE A 187 5.99 5.03 6.15
CA PHE A 187 5.61 3.90 7.01
C PHE A 187 5.85 4.28 8.46
N LEU A 188 4.80 4.39 9.26
CA LEU A 188 4.85 4.83 10.64
C LEU A 188 4.56 3.66 11.58
N VAL A 189 5.47 3.40 12.52
CA VAL A 189 5.17 2.60 13.71
C VAL A 189 4.84 3.56 14.85
N ASP A 190 3.64 3.42 15.41
CA ASP A 190 3.11 4.38 16.38
C ASP A 190 2.68 3.73 17.70
N LYS A 191 3.34 4.12 18.81
CA LYS A 191 2.94 3.71 20.16
C LYS A 191 1.60 4.29 20.59
N ALA A 192 1.17 5.42 20.04
CA ALA A 192 -0.05 6.12 20.44
C ALA A 192 -1.33 5.35 20.08
N TRP A 193 -1.24 4.42 19.13
CA TRP A 193 -2.37 3.61 18.66
C TRP A 193 -2.77 2.48 19.61
N GLY A 194 -1.88 2.11 20.54
CA GLY A 194 -2.14 1.06 21.53
C GLY A 194 -2.46 -0.30 20.88
N ASP A 195 -3.31 -1.08 21.53
CA ASP A 195 -3.70 -2.43 21.13
C ASP A 195 -5.02 -2.51 20.33
N TYR A 196 -5.71 -1.37 20.16
CA TYR A 196 -7.06 -1.33 19.59
C TYR A 196 -7.06 -1.27 18.05
N ASN A 197 -6.15 -0.48 17.47
CA ASN A 197 -5.98 -0.34 16.04
C ASN A 197 -4.60 -0.86 15.65
N MET A 198 -4.56 -1.86 14.78
CA MET A 198 -3.32 -2.54 14.41
C MET A 198 -2.68 -1.97 13.15
N GLY A 199 -3.46 -1.24 12.35
CA GLY A 199 -3.01 -0.55 11.15
C GLY A 199 -4.07 0.41 10.59
N ALA A 200 -3.61 1.33 9.77
CA ALA A 200 -4.42 2.07 8.80
C ALA A 200 -3.52 2.50 7.64
N ALA A 201 -4.13 2.71 6.47
CA ALA A 201 -3.40 3.20 5.33
C ALA A 201 -4.27 4.02 4.38
N SER A 202 -3.58 4.82 3.58
CA SER A 202 -4.12 5.54 2.43
C SER A 202 -3.01 5.64 1.39
N GLY A 203 -3.24 6.36 0.29
CA GLY A 203 -2.23 6.48 -0.76
C GLY A 203 -0.90 7.03 -0.24
N GLU A 204 -0.90 7.93 0.73
CA GLU A 204 0.33 8.52 1.29
C GLU A 204 1.23 7.59 2.11
N GLY A 205 0.72 6.45 2.58
CA GLY A 205 1.50 5.58 3.45
C GLY A 205 0.67 4.70 4.37
N ILE A 206 1.39 4.03 5.26
CA ILE A 206 0.85 3.06 6.21
C ILE A 206 1.25 3.48 7.63
N THR A 207 0.30 3.45 8.54
CA THR A 207 0.55 3.52 9.99
C THR A 207 0.21 2.17 10.60
N VAL A 208 1.06 1.67 11.49
CA VAL A 208 0.81 0.48 12.30
C VAL A 208 1.06 0.78 13.77
N SER A 209 0.35 0.11 14.66
CA SER A 209 0.64 0.27 16.09
C SER A 209 1.96 -0.41 16.46
N GLU A 210 2.68 0.18 17.41
CA GLU A 210 3.85 -0.47 18.00
C GLU A 210 3.50 -1.82 18.62
N TYR A 211 2.33 -1.91 19.26
CA TYR A 211 1.83 -3.18 19.81
C TYR A 211 1.70 -4.25 18.72
N GLY A 212 1.10 -3.90 17.57
CA GLY A 212 0.95 -4.83 16.45
C GLY A 212 2.28 -5.24 15.83
N TRP A 213 3.23 -4.31 15.75
CA TRP A 213 4.60 -4.64 15.37
C TRP A 213 5.25 -5.64 16.33
N ASP A 214 5.20 -5.41 17.64
CA ASP A 214 5.85 -6.26 18.64
C ASP A 214 5.26 -7.68 18.72
N HIS A 215 3.95 -7.82 18.54
CA HIS A 215 3.23 -9.08 18.77
C HIS A 215 2.96 -9.87 17.49
N VAL A 216 2.96 -9.22 16.33
CA VAL A 216 2.58 -9.84 15.06
C VAL A 216 3.62 -9.58 13.99
N GLY A 217 3.89 -8.32 13.66
CA GLY A 217 4.75 -7.92 12.55
C GLY A 217 6.19 -8.45 12.66
N SER A 218 6.80 -8.30 13.83
CA SER A 218 8.15 -8.78 14.13
C SER A 218 8.27 -10.31 14.24
N GLN A 219 7.14 -11.03 14.31
CA GLN A 219 7.13 -12.48 14.60
C GLN A 219 6.73 -13.35 13.41
N LEU A 220 5.78 -12.91 12.58
CA LEU A 220 5.09 -13.81 11.64
C LEU A 220 5.59 -13.72 10.20
N GLY A 221 6.26 -12.63 9.80
CA GLY A 221 6.67 -12.39 8.42
C GLY A 221 5.52 -12.15 7.43
N ASN A 222 4.34 -12.68 7.72
CA ASN A 222 3.18 -12.75 6.84
C ASN A 222 2.03 -12.01 7.52
N TRP A 223 2.27 -10.75 7.90
CA TRP A 223 1.32 -9.98 8.67
C TRP A 223 0.12 -9.59 7.80
N SER A 224 -0.92 -10.42 7.83
CA SER A 224 -2.21 -10.26 7.14
C SER A 224 -2.78 -8.84 7.23
N ILE A 225 -2.73 -8.22 8.41
CA ILE A 225 -3.17 -6.84 8.62
C ILE A 225 -2.35 -5.89 7.75
N LEU A 226 -1.02 -6.06 7.68
CA LEU A 226 -0.21 -5.20 6.83
C LEU A 226 -0.47 -5.44 5.33
N VAL A 227 -0.83 -6.66 4.92
CA VAL A 227 -1.28 -6.93 3.53
C VAL A 227 -2.57 -6.17 3.22
N HIS A 228 -3.51 -6.17 4.17
CA HIS A 228 -4.78 -5.44 4.10
C HIS A 228 -4.53 -3.92 4.01
N GLU A 229 -3.73 -3.36 4.91
CA GLU A 229 -3.38 -1.94 4.88
C GLU A 229 -2.68 -1.56 3.56
N THR A 230 -1.81 -2.44 3.06
CA THR A 230 -1.17 -2.22 1.75
C THR A 230 -2.21 -2.11 0.63
N GLY A 231 -3.32 -2.83 0.69
CA GLY A 231 -4.40 -2.71 -0.29
C GLY A 231 -5.05 -1.32 -0.31
N HIS A 232 -5.18 -0.64 0.83
CA HIS A 232 -5.69 0.74 0.88
C HIS A 232 -4.76 1.73 0.19
N THR A 233 -3.45 1.46 0.14
CA THR A 233 -2.50 2.30 -0.62
C THR A 233 -2.80 2.26 -2.13
N PHE A 234 -3.39 1.18 -2.63
CA PHE A 234 -3.91 1.07 -4.01
C PHE A 234 -5.30 1.71 -4.18
N GLY A 235 -5.86 2.29 -3.12
CA GLY A 235 -7.18 2.92 -3.09
C GLY A 235 -8.34 1.93 -2.91
N LEU A 236 -8.05 0.67 -2.58
CA LEU A 236 -9.09 -0.28 -2.20
C LEU A 236 -9.71 0.14 -0.86
N ARG A 237 -11.01 -0.09 -0.71
CA ARG A 237 -11.72 0.12 0.57
C ARG A 237 -11.86 -1.20 1.32
N ASP A 238 -12.31 -1.12 2.56
CA ASP A 238 -12.84 -2.28 3.27
C ASP A 238 -14.08 -2.82 2.57
N TYR A 239 -14.06 -4.09 2.15
CA TYR A 239 -15.23 -4.77 1.62
C TYR A 239 -15.89 -5.53 2.77
N ILE A 240 -16.97 -4.97 3.32
CA ILE A 240 -17.60 -5.51 4.53
C ILE A 240 -18.53 -6.66 4.18
N ASN A 241 -18.28 -7.82 4.77
CA ASN A 241 -19.22 -8.94 4.79
C ASN A 241 -20.16 -8.80 5.99
N ASP A 242 -21.40 -8.39 5.75
CA ASP A 242 -22.43 -8.31 6.79
C ASP A 242 -23.32 -9.55 6.86
N HIS A 243 -23.05 -10.54 6.02
CA HIS A 243 -23.86 -11.75 5.83
C HIS A 243 -25.34 -11.50 5.54
N SER A 244 -25.73 -10.27 5.15
CA SER A 244 -27.13 -9.92 4.84
C SER A 244 -27.56 -10.40 3.46
N ASN A 245 -26.60 -10.91 2.66
CA ASN A 245 -26.77 -11.26 1.24
C ASN A 245 -27.23 -10.08 0.37
N THR A 246 -27.00 -8.84 0.81
CA THR A 246 -27.21 -7.68 -0.06
C THR A 246 -26.20 -7.70 -1.21
N THR A 247 -26.69 -7.55 -2.43
CA THR A 247 -25.86 -7.49 -3.64
C THR A 247 -25.91 -6.10 -4.28
N ASP A 248 -26.48 -5.11 -3.59
CA ASP A 248 -26.56 -3.75 -4.11
C ASP A 248 -25.18 -3.10 -4.06
N ILE A 249 -24.67 -2.73 -5.24
CA ILE A 249 -23.40 -2.02 -5.41
C ILE A 249 -23.38 -0.67 -4.70
N CYS A 250 -24.56 -0.14 -4.35
CA CYS A 250 -24.74 1.07 -3.56
C CYS A 250 -24.74 0.82 -2.04
N SER A 251 -24.47 -0.40 -1.57
CA SER A 251 -24.34 -0.72 -0.15
C SER A 251 -22.90 -0.52 0.33
N ILE A 252 -22.76 0.04 1.55
CA ILE A 252 -21.49 0.07 2.30
C ILE A 252 -21.10 -1.36 2.68
N MET A 253 -22.08 -2.18 3.02
CA MET A 253 -21.94 -3.59 3.35
C MET A 253 -22.13 -4.39 2.06
N TRP A 254 -21.12 -4.42 1.20
CA TRP A 254 -21.18 -5.10 -0.08
C TRP A 254 -19.91 -5.89 -0.32
N LEU A 255 -20.07 -7.12 -0.81
CA LEU A 255 -18.99 -7.95 -1.30
C LEU A 255 -19.14 -8.19 -2.82
N PRO A 256 -18.01 -8.33 -3.53
CA PRO A 256 -18.03 -8.80 -4.90
C PRO A 256 -18.77 -10.15 -5.05
N PRO A 257 -19.60 -10.32 -6.09
CA PRO A 257 -20.23 -11.62 -6.33
C PRO A 257 -19.21 -12.66 -6.80
N ASN A 258 -19.52 -13.94 -6.59
CA ASN A 258 -18.71 -15.09 -7.02
C ASN A 258 -17.30 -15.16 -6.41
N LEU A 259 -17.13 -14.68 -5.18
CA LEU A 259 -15.94 -14.97 -4.39
C LEU A 259 -15.90 -16.46 -4.03
N GLU A 260 -14.74 -17.08 -4.20
CA GLU A 260 -14.49 -18.50 -3.86
C GLU A 260 -13.70 -18.65 -2.55
N SER A 261 -13.08 -17.55 -2.12
CA SER A 261 -12.34 -17.43 -0.87
C SER A 261 -12.61 -16.06 -0.29
N GLN A 262 -12.36 -15.94 1.00
CA GLN A 262 -12.37 -14.66 1.69
C GLN A 262 -11.29 -13.74 1.11
N MET A 263 -11.56 -12.44 1.10
CA MET A 263 -10.62 -11.41 0.64
C MET A 263 -9.79 -10.88 1.80
N VAL A 264 -8.52 -10.57 1.55
CA VAL A 264 -7.69 -9.83 2.50
C VAL A 264 -8.30 -8.47 2.82
N MET A 265 -8.94 -7.81 1.86
CA MET A 265 -9.62 -6.51 2.05
C MET A 265 -10.95 -6.56 2.82
N GLU A 266 -11.34 -7.71 3.38
CA GLU A 266 -12.38 -7.74 4.41
C GLU A 266 -11.80 -7.21 5.73
N PRO A 267 -12.45 -6.27 6.44
CA PRO A 267 -11.88 -5.65 7.63
C PRO A 267 -11.90 -6.60 8.85
N THR A 268 -11.32 -6.13 9.96
CA THR A 268 -11.32 -6.82 11.26
C THR A 268 -10.75 -8.25 11.21
N ASP A 269 -11.18 -9.10 12.15
CA ASP A 269 -10.91 -10.54 12.21
C ASP A 269 -11.32 -11.32 10.95
N GLN A 270 -12.13 -10.72 10.05
CA GLN A 270 -12.52 -11.36 8.80
C GLN A 270 -11.31 -11.51 7.86
N GLY A 271 -10.61 -10.41 7.54
CA GLY A 271 -9.39 -10.46 6.72
C GLY A 271 -8.11 -10.73 7.51
N ALA A 272 -8.09 -10.46 8.82
CA ALA A 272 -6.88 -10.52 9.65
C ALA A 272 -6.25 -11.92 9.81
N HIS A 273 -6.89 -12.99 9.33
CA HIS A 273 -6.31 -14.33 9.32
C HIS A 273 -5.83 -14.81 7.95
N ILE A 274 -5.96 -13.96 6.92
CA ILE A 274 -5.63 -14.30 5.54
C ILE A 274 -4.22 -13.78 5.24
N PRO A 275 -3.19 -14.64 5.19
CA PRO A 275 -1.81 -14.20 5.04
C PRO A 275 -1.45 -13.83 3.60
N MET A 276 -2.34 -14.12 2.64
CA MET A 276 -2.07 -14.02 1.21
C MET A 276 -3.30 -13.56 0.42
N LEU A 277 -3.06 -12.78 -0.64
CA LEU A 277 -4.13 -12.35 -1.54
C LEU A 277 -4.90 -13.54 -2.13
N SER A 278 -6.22 -13.37 -2.20
CA SER A 278 -7.07 -14.22 -3.01
C SER A 278 -6.75 -14.05 -4.51
N HIS A 279 -7.05 -15.06 -5.32
CA HIS A 279 -6.96 -14.90 -6.78
C HIS A 279 -7.84 -13.75 -7.26
N TYR A 280 -9.01 -13.54 -6.65
CA TYR A 280 -9.87 -12.42 -6.99
C TYR A 280 -9.16 -11.07 -6.82
N GLU A 281 -8.46 -10.86 -5.70
CA GLU A 281 -7.69 -9.64 -5.43
C GLU A 281 -6.50 -9.48 -6.37
N GLY A 282 -5.87 -10.60 -6.76
CA GLY A 282 -4.86 -10.62 -7.81
C GLY A 282 -5.38 -10.14 -9.18
N TRP A 283 -6.60 -10.52 -9.55
CA TRP A 283 -7.28 -10.00 -10.74
C TRP A 283 -7.81 -8.58 -10.54
N LEU A 284 -8.14 -8.19 -9.30
CA LEU A 284 -8.56 -6.83 -8.96
C LEU A 284 -7.44 -5.83 -9.17
N ILE A 285 -6.22 -6.10 -8.70
CA ILE A 285 -5.09 -5.20 -8.92
C ILE A 285 -4.73 -5.06 -10.41
N ARG A 286 -4.86 -6.14 -11.18
CA ARG A 286 -4.77 -6.11 -12.66
C ARG A 286 -5.82 -5.19 -13.27
N TYR A 287 -7.06 -5.32 -12.82
CA TYR A 287 -8.15 -4.46 -13.27
C TYR A 287 -7.95 -2.99 -12.87
N LEU A 288 -7.44 -2.72 -11.67
CA LEU A 288 -7.06 -1.37 -11.24
C LEU A 288 -6.02 -0.76 -12.18
N TRP A 289 -4.95 -1.50 -12.50
CA TRP A 289 -3.96 -1.05 -13.47
C TRP A 289 -4.59 -0.74 -14.83
N SER A 290 -5.40 -1.66 -15.36
CA SER A 290 -6.06 -1.50 -16.65
C SER A 290 -6.94 -0.25 -16.70
N ARG A 291 -7.67 0.06 -15.62
CA ARG A 291 -8.51 1.26 -15.51
C ARG A 291 -7.69 2.53 -15.31
N PHE A 292 -6.81 2.54 -14.31
CA PHE A 292 -6.01 3.72 -13.97
C PHE A 292 -5.09 4.13 -15.11
N SER A 293 -4.44 3.18 -15.79
CA SER A 293 -3.54 3.50 -16.90
C SER A 293 -4.21 4.32 -18.02
N ARG A 294 -5.49 4.07 -18.33
CA ARG A 294 -6.24 4.88 -19.30
C ARG A 294 -6.76 6.17 -18.67
N LEU A 295 -7.30 6.09 -17.44
CA LEU A 295 -7.80 7.26 -16.71
C LEU A 295 -6.71 8.32 -16.47
N ARG A 296 -5.48 7.89 -16.29
CA ARG A 296 -4.29 8.73 -16.07
C ARG A 296 -3.57 9.11 -17.37
N GLY A 297 -3.91 8.49 -18.50
CA GLY A 297 -3.20 8.69 -19.77
C GLY A 297 -1.80 8.05 -19.84
N TRP A 298 -1.49 7.09 -18.98
CA TRP A 298 -0.25 6.30 -19.07
C TRP A 298 -0.27 5.33 -20.26
N GLN A 299 -1.46 4.96 -20.70
CA GLN A 299 -1.69 4.19 -21.92
C GLN A 299 -2.78 4.85 -22.76
N GLU A 300 -2.51 4.99 -24.06
CA GLU A 300 -3.45 5.53 -25.05
C GLU A 300 -3.64 4.50 -26.18
N ASP A 301 -4.65 3.65 -26.03
CA ASP A 301 -4.96 2.55 -26.96
C ASP A 301 -6.42 2.58 -27.46
N GLY A 302 -7.19 3.62 -27.08
CA GLY A 302 -8.61 3.76 -27.40
C GLY A 302 -9.55 2.89 -26.56
N THR A 303 -9.02 2.11 -25.60
CA THR A 303 -9.84 1.31 -24.67
C THR A 303 -10.64 2.25 -23.76
N THR A 304 -11.95 2.04 -23.70
CA THR A 304 -12.85 2.82 -22.82
C THR A 304 -13.54 1.91 -21.81
N TYR A 305 -13.90 2.50 -20.68
CA TYR A 305 -14.59 1.81 -19.61
C TYR A 305 -15.94 2.46 -19.34
N PRO A 306 -16.96 1.69 -18.94
CA PRO A 306 -18.26 2.25 -18.62
C PRO A 306 -18.13 3.23 -17.43
N PRO A 307 -18.93 4.31 -17.42
CA PRO A 307 -18.96 5.22 -16.28
C PRO A 307 -19.54 4.52 -15.05
N THR A 308 -19.09 4.94 -13.86
CA THR A 308 -19.63 4.47 -12.59
C THR A 308 -21.14 4.74 -12.52
N PRO A 309 -21.97 3.74 -12.15
CA PRO A 309 -23.41 3.92 -12.02
C PRO A 309 -23.76 4.89 -10.87
N LYS A 310 -24.94 5.52 -10.97
CA LYS A 310 -25.45 6.42 -9.92
C LYS A 310 -26.33 5.66 -8.95
N CYS A 311 -26.13 5.90 -7.66
CA CYS A 311 -26.99 5.35 -6.62
C CYS A 311 -28.27 6.17 -6.42
N PRO A 312 -29.41 5.53 -6.13
CA PRO A 312 -30.64 6.22 -5.75
C PRO A 312 -30.45 7.19 -4.58
N PRO A 313 -31.22 8.28 -4.50
CA PRO A 313 -31.22 9.16 -3.34
C PRO A 313 -31.54 8.39 -2.06
N GLY A 314 -30.68 8.50 -1.05
CA GLY A 314 -30.87 7.82 0.24
C GLY A 314 -30.25 6.44 0.37
N SER A 315 -29.52 5.93 -0.63
CA SER A 315 -28.82 4.63 -0.55
C SER A 315 -27.79 4.50 0.57
N PHE A 316 -27.31 5.61 1.12
CA PHE A 316 -26.26 5.64 2.16
C PHE A 316 -26.76 6.21 3.50
N LYS A 317 -28.08 6.28 3.69
CA LYS A 317 -28.70 6.75 4.94
C LYS A 317 -28.94 5.63 5.93
#